data_AF-A0A1S1CH64-F1
#
_entry.id   AF-A0A1S1CH64-F1
#
_cell.length_a   1.000
_cell.length_b   1.000
_cell.length_c   1.000
_cell.angle_alpha   90.00
_cell.angle_beta   90.00
_cell.angle_gamma   90.00
#
_symmetry.space_group_name_H-M   'P 1'
#
loop_
_entity.id
_entity.type
_entity.pdbx_description
1 polymer ?
#
loop_
_entity_poly.entity_id
_entity_poly.type
_entity_poly.pdbx_seq_one_letter_code
_entity_poly.pdbx_strand_id
1 'polypeptide(L)'
;MSEALTPEAKVEETTETTPPWERDGETFDPERAWKLVQNLKAELASVKAKQAEAPKPTAAEEPAPEPEDKPTEAEAPEPQDDSAAQIASLQAELARVKALAAVGLSQDFAPFVPGATSEEIETNLATLQKLISDAANEKTEAVLAAAPKSRGMAPNPAQHAAPARDAYEEAAEIIFG
;
A
#
# COMPACT_ATOMS: atom_id res chain seq x y z
N MET A 1 56.27 -9.26 43.64
CA MET A 1 55.90 -10.63 44.06
C MET A 1 54.45 -10.57 44.49
N SER A 2 53.53 -10.53 43.54
CA SER A 2 52.73 -11.67 43.03
C SER A 2 51.30 -11.45 43.55
N GLU A 3 50.34 -11.02 42.72
CA GLU A 3 49.56 -11.85 41.77
C GLU A 3 48.68 -12.86 42.53
N ALA A 4 47.36 -13.01 42.32
CA ALA A 4 46.29 -12.27 41.68
C ALA A 4 44.95 -13.02 41.98
N LEU A 5 43.85 -12.55 41.36
CA LEU A 5 42.53 -13.20 41.19
C LEU A 5 41.65 -13.31 42.47
N THR A 6 40.37 -12.97 42.53
CA THR A 6 39.31 -12.69 41.54
C THR A 6 38.07 -12.22 42.32
N PRO A 7 37.40 -11.09 42.02
CA PRO A 7 35.96 -11.00 42.24
C PRO A 7 35.26 -11.62 41.03
N GLU A 8 34.52 -12.70 41.26
CA GLU A 8 33.63 -13.30 40.28
C GLU A 8 32.64 -12.25 39.73
N ALA A 9 32.83 -11.96 38.44
CA ALA A 9 31.78 -11.97 37.42
C ALA A 9 30.36 -11.61 37.88
N LYS A 10 30.14 -10.31 38.15
CA LYS A 10 28.88 -9.70 37.72
C LYS A 10 29.03 -9.45 36.21
N VAL A 11 28.51 -10.37 35.41
CA VAL A 11 28.27 -10.13 33.98
C VAL A 11 27.17 -9.07 33.92
N GLU A 12 27.56 -7.81 34.03
CA GLU A 12 26.81 -6.72 33.40
C GLU A 12 27.00 -6.92 31.91
N GLU A 13 26.04 -7.61 31.32
CA GLU A 13 25.75 -7.56 29.90
C GLU A 13 25.46 -6.08 29.59
N THR A 14 26.52 -5.31 29.32
CA THR A 14 26.45 -4.03 28.64
C THR A 14 25.84 -4.32 27.27
N THR A 15 24.52 -4.31 27.22
CA THR A 15 23.82 -3.93 26.00
C THR A 15 24.38 -2.56 25.68
N GLU A 16 25.27 -2.49 24.69
CA GLU A 16 25.59 -1.28 23.94
C GLU A 16 24.26 -0.74 23.42
N THR A 17 23.58 -0.03 24.31
CA THR A 17 22.28 0.57 24.08
C THR A 17 22.65 1.92 23.53
N THR A 18 23.23 1.93 22.33
CA THR A 18 23.39 3.14 21.55
C THR A 18 22.00 3.78 21.56
N PRO A 19 21.86 4.93 22.22
CA PRO A 19 20.54 5.45 22.46
C PRO A 19 19.83 5.69 21.12
N PRO A 20 18.49 5.61 21.07
CA PRO A 20 17.75 5.57 19.81
C PRO A 20 17.93 6.81 18.92
N TRP A 21 18.52 7.89 19.45
CA TRP A 21 18.88 9.11 18.72
C TRP A 21 20.24 9.07 18.00
N GLU A 22 21.02 8.00 18.16
CA GLU A 22 22.31 7.77 17.50
C GLU A 22 22.17 6.69 16.39
N ARG A 23 21.07 6.74 15.63
CA ARG A 23 20.67 5.67 14.69
C ARG A 23 21.54 5.59 13.43
N ASP A 24 22.35 6.60 13.13
CA ASP A 24 23.14 6.69 11.90
C ASP A 24 24.67 6.79 12.15
N GLY A 25 25.13 6.46 13.37
CA GLY A 25 26.54 6.57 13.75
C GLY A 25 27.04 8.01 13.95
N GLU A 26 26.16 9.01 13.76
CA GLU A 26 26.41 10.39 14.20
C GLU A 26 26.13 10.51 15.71
N THR A 27 27.16 10.88 16.46
CA THR A 27 27.03 11.22 17.88
C THR A 27 26.15 12.44 18.06
N PHE A 28 25.25 12.42 19.03
CA PHE A 28 24.38 13.56 19.31
C PHE A 28 25.20 14.81 19.72
N ASP A 29 25.13 15.86 18.89
CA ASP A 29 25.74 17.16 19.18
C ASP A 29 24.71 18.11 19.81
N PRO A 30 24.80 18.40 21.13
CA PRO A 30 23.86 19.28 21.81
C PRO A 30 23.91 20.73 21.31
N GLU A 31 25.06 21.22 20.84
CA GLU A 31 25.18 22.59 20.33
C GLU A 31 24.47 22.75 18.98
N ARG A 32 24.61 21.74 18.11
CA ARG A 32 23.90 21.70 16.81
C ARG A 32 22.39 21.62 17.03
N ALA A 33 21.95 20.76 17.94
CA ALA A 33 20.53 20.65 18.30
C ALA A 33 19.98 21.97 18.87
N TRP A 34 20.74 22.65 19.74
CA TRP A 34 20.31 23.92 20.32
C TRP A 34 20.22 25.04 19.27
N LYS A 35 21.18 25.13 18.35
CA LYS A 35 21.13 26.07 17.21
C LYS A 35 19.91 25.82 16.33
N LEU A 36 19.61 24.57 16.03
CA LEU A 36 18.42 24.20 15.25
C LEU A 36 17.13 24.66 15.95
N VAL A 37 17.02 24.42 17.27
CA VAL A 37 15.85 24.87 18.05
C VAL A 37 15.71 26.39 18.05
N GLN A 38 16.81 27.14 18.10
CA GLN A 38 16.76 28.60 17.99
C GLN A 38 16.28 29.07 16.62
N ASN A 39 16.81 28.47 15.54
CA ASN A 39 16.38 28.79 14.18
C ASN A 39 14.89 28.48 13.99
N LEU A 40 14.43 27.30 14.43
CA LEU A 40 13.01 26.92 14.36
C LEU A 40 12.12 27.85 15.18
N LYS A 41 12.60 28.33 16.34
CA LYS A 41 11.88 29.34 17.12
C LYS A 41 11.79 30.68 16.40
N ALA A 42 12.88 31.12 15.76
CA ALA A 42 12.89 32.34 14.98
C ALA A 42 11.96 32.22 13.77
N GLU A 43 12.02 31.10 13.04
CA GLU A 43 11.13 30.81 11.90
C GLU A 43 9.67 30.75 12.33
N LEU A 44 9.34 30.08 13.43
CA LEU A 44 7.97 30.08 13.97
C LEU A 44 7.51 31.47 14.40
N ALA A 45 8.38 32.30 14.94
CA ALA A 45 8.07 33.69 15.27
C ALA A 45 7.83 34.53 14.00
N SER A 46 8.66 34.37 12.97
CA SER A 46 8.49 35.02 11.67
C SER A 46 7.22 34.56 10.95
N VAL A 47 6.91 33.26 10.97
CA VAL A 47 5.67 32.72 10.40
C VAL A 47 4.46 33.21 11.18
N LYS A 48 4.52 33.23 12.51
CA LYS A 48 3.43 33.80 13.33
C LYS A 48 3.28 35.30 13.13
N ALA A 49 4.37 36.05 12.93
CA ALA A 49 4.30 37.47 12.58
C ALA A 49 3.64 37.66 11.21
N LYS A 50 4.05 36.89 10.19
CA LYS A 50 3.41 36.89 8.87
C LYS A 50 1.94 36.46 8.91
N GLN A 51 1.56 35.52 9.79
CA GLN A 51 0.17 35.13 10.00
C GLN A 51 -0.63 36.15 10.81
N ALA A 52 0.01 36.89 11.72
CA ALA A 52 -0.61 37.98 12.46
C ALA A 52 -0.75 39.26 11.62
N GLU A 53 0.12 39.43 10.63
CA GLU A 53 0.07 40.50 9.63
C GLU A 53 -0.80 40.13 8.40
N ALA A 54 -1.32 38.89 8.33
CA ALA A 54 -2.38 38.53 7.40
C ALA A 54 -3.74 38.91 8.01
N PRO A 55 -4.38 40.02 7.59
CA PRO A 55 -5.76 40.25 7.98
C PRO A 55 -6.63 39.18 7.31
N LYS A 56 -7.66 38.74 8.04
CA LYS A 56 -8.98 38.26 7.57
C LYS A 56 -9.09 37.89 6.08
N PRO A 57 -9.58 36.69 5.71
CA PRO A 57 -9.72 36.29 4.32
C PRO A 57 -10.71 37.24 3.64
N THR A 58 -10.18 38.16 2.84
CA THR A 58 -10.98 38.99 1.95
C THR A 58 -10.64 38.51 0.56
N ALA A 59 -11.66 37.94 -0.07
CA ALA A 59 -11.62 37.52 -1.45
C ALA A 59 -11.26 38.69 -2.37
N ALA A 60 -10.52 38.33 -3.42
CA ALA A 60 -10.37 39.02 -4.70
C ALA A 60 -9.51 40.30 -4.76
N GLU A 61 -8.68 40.29 -5.81
CA GLU A 61 -8.20 41.43 -6.61
C GLU A 61 -6.69 41.77 -6.50
N GLU A 62 -5.92 41.22 -7.46
CA GLU A 62 -4.74 41.85 -8.07
C GLU A 62 -5.18 43.04 -8.97
N PRO A 63 -4.31 43.98 -9.42
CA PRO A 63 -2.83 44.02 -9.33
C PRO A 63 -2.19 45.39 -8.93
N ALA A 64 -0.90 45.32 -8.51
CA ALA A 64 0.26 46.25 -8.56
C ALA A 64 0.11 47.81 -8.60
N PRO A 65 1.08 48.58 -8.05
CA PRO A 65 2.32 48.88 -8.80
C PRO A 65 3.64 48.90 -7.98
N GLU A 66 4.76 48.71 -8.70
CA GLU A 66 6.17 48.80 -8.27
C GLU A 66 6.57 50.17 -7.67
N PRO A 67 7.73 50.23 -7.00
CA PRO A 67 8.80 51.00 -7.66
C PRO A 67 10.16 50.26 -7.72
N GLU A 68 10.87 50.64 -8.77
CA GLU A 68 12.17 50.17 -9.25
C GLU A 68 13.30 50.35 -8.21
N ASP A 69 14.04 49.27 -7.96
CA ASP A 69 15.47 49.32 -7.64
C ASP A 69 16.16 48.09 -8.26
N LYS A 70 17.04 48.35 -9.23
CA LYS A 70 18.01 47.41 -9.83
C LYS A 70 19.40 48.05 -9.72
N PRO A 71 20.52 47.32 -9.79
CA PRO A 71 20.68 45.89 -10.07
C PRO A 71 21.71 45.19 -9.15
N THR A 72 21.43 43.99 -8.64
CA THR A 72 22.52 43.06 -8.27
C THR A 72 22.03 41.63 -8.52
N GLU A 73 22.62 41.04 -9.57
CA GLU A 73 23.10 39.66 -9.62
C GLU A 73 22.13 38.55 -9.20
N ALA A 74 21.61 37.89 -10.23
CA ALA A 74 21.18 36.49 -10.28
C ALA A 74 21.24 35.71 -8.95
N GLU A 75 20.08 35.42 -8.39
CA GLU A 75 19.84 34.10 -7.81
C GLU A 75 18.63 33.54 -8.53
N ALA A 76 18.85 32.47 -9.29
CA ALA A 76 17.78 31.72 -9.92
C ALA A 76 16.73 31.33 -8.86
N PRO A 77 15.45 31.19 -9.22
CA PRO A 77 14.54 30.40 -8.39
C PRO A 77 15.05 28.94 -8.42
N GLU A 78 16.02 28.60 -7.57
CA GLU A 78 16.36 27.21 -7.29
C GLU A 78 15.32 26.60 -6.31
N PRO A 79 15.31 25.28 -6.15
CA PRO A 79 14.43 24.32 -6.77
C PRO A 79 13.31 23.93 -5.79
N GLN A 80 12.59 24.90 -5.23
CA GLN A 80 11.60 24.62 -4.19
C GLN A 80 10.39 23.83 -4.74
N ASP A 81 9.99 24.10 -5.99
CA ASP A 81 8.97 23.33 -6.69
C ASP A 81 9.41 21.88 -6.96
N ASP A 82 10.70 21.65 -7.24
CA ASP A 82 11.21 20.30 -7.46
C ASP A 82 11.12 19.46 -6.18
N SER A 83 11.34 20.07 -5.01
CA SER A 83 11.21 19.37 -3.72
C SER A 83 9.76 18.97 -3.41
N ALA A 84 8.80 19.87 -3.66
CA ALA A 84 7.39 19.58 -3.46
C ALA A 84 6.88 18.53 -4.46
N ALA A 85 7.31 18.62 -5.73
CA ALA A 85 7.00 17.64 -6.76
C ALA A 85 7.61 16.26 -6.45
N GLN A 86 8.85 16.20 -5.93
CA GLN A 86 9.47 14.95 -5.48
C GLN A 86 8.72 14.34 -4.30
N ILE A 87 8.31 15.14 -3.32
CA ILE A 87 7.50 14.64 -2.19
C ILE A 87 6.16 14.09 -2.69
N ALA A 88 5.48 14.79 -3.59
CA ALA A 88 4.23 14.32 -4.18
C ALA A 88 4.43 13.02 -4.98
N SER A 89 5.51 12.91 -5.75
CA SER A 89 5.87 11.69 -6.49
C SER A 89 6.12 10.51 -5.56
N LEU A 90 6.92 10.72 -4.50
CA LEU A 90 7.19 9.69 -3.50
C LEU A 90 5.92 9.27 -2.75
N GLN A 91 5.03 10.21 -2.43
CA GLN A 91 3.74 9.90 -1.83
C GLN A 91 2.86 9.07 -2.77
N ALA A 92 2.84 9.40 -4.06
CA ALA A 92 2.13 8.62 -5.07
C ALA A 92 2.70 7.20 -5.23
N GLU A 93 4.03 7.03 -5.17
CA GLU A 93 4.67 5.71 -5.17
C GLU A 93 4.29 4.88 -3.93
N LEU A 94 4.35 5.48 -2.74
CA LEU A 94 3.93 4.80 -1.51
C LEU A 94 2.44 4.43 -1.55
N ALA A 95 1.60 5.30 -2.09
CA ALA A 95 0.18 5.00 -2.29
C ALA A 95 -0.02 3.82 -3.26
N ARG A 96 0.72 3.78 -4.38
CA ARG A 96 0.69 2.64 -5.33
C ARG A 96 1.08 1.33 -4.67
N VAL A 97 2.18 1.32 -3.91
CA VAL A 97 2.65 0.10 -3.22
C VAL A 97 1.64 -0.37 -2.17
N LYS A 98 1.06 0.56 -1.40
CA LYS A 98 0.03 0.23 -0.41
C LYS A 98 -1.24 -0.32 -1.05
N ALA A 99 -1.71 0.31 -2.12
CA ALA A 99 -2.90 -0.14 -2.84
C ALA A 99 -2.68 -1.53 -3.47
N LEU A 100 -1.52 -1.78 -4.08
CA LEU A 100 -1.15 -3.10 -4.60
C LEU A 100 -1.13 -4.17 -3.51
N ALA A 101 -0.53 -3.86 -2.35
CA ALA A 101 -0.51 -4.76 -1.21
C ALA A 101 -1.91 -5.07 -0.68
N ALA A 102 -2.81 -4.07 -0.63
CA ALA A 102 -4.20 -4.26 -0.22
C ALA A 102 -4.98 -5.22 -1.14
N VAL A 103 -4.57 -5.29 -2.41
CA VAL A 103 -5.14 -6.18 -3.43
C VAL A 103 -4.40 -7.53 -3.50
N GLY A 104 -3.27 -7.67 -2.82
CA GLY A 104 -2.45 -8.88 -2.85
C GLY A 104 -1.60 -9.02 -4.12
N LEU A 105 -1.31 -7.92 -4.82
CA LEU A 105 -0.43 -7.89 -5.99
C LEU A 105 1.01 -7.53 -5.60
N SER A 106 2.00 -8.04 -6.36
CA SER A 106 3.42 -7.71 -6.16
C SER A 106 3.70 -6.22 -6.36
N GLN A 107 4.70 -5.69 -5.66
CA GLN A 107 5.24 -4.35 -5.87
C GLN A 107 5.75 -4.14 -7.30
N ASP A 108 6.17 -5.20 -8.00
CA ASP A 108 6.64 -5.14 -9.39
C ASP A 108 5.59 -4.55 -10.34
N PHE A 109 4.32 -4.53 -9.93
CA PHE A 109 3.23 -3.96 -10.71
C PHE A 109 3.07 -2.44 -10.53
N ALA A 110 3.78 -1.80 -9.59
CA ALA A 110 3.69 -0.36 -9.31
C ALA A 110 3.91 0.56 -10.53
N PRO A 111 4.81 0.24 -11.49
CA PRO A 111 4.96 1.03 -12.71
C PRO A 111 3.74 1.01 -13.63
N PHE A 112 2.88 0.00 -13.51
CA PHE A 112 1.69 -0.19 -14.36
C PHE A 112 0.40 0.33 -13.73
N VAL A 113 0.45 0.81 -12.48
CA VAL A 113 -0.71 1.41 -11.81
C VAL A 113 -0.75 2.91 -12.10
N PRO A 114 -1.74 3.40 -12.88
CA PRO A 114 -1.87 4.83 -13.16
C PRO A 114 -2.48 5.58 -11.97
N GLY A 115 -2.06 6.83 -11.80
CA GLY A 115 -2.61 7.76 -10.80
C GLY A 115 -1.52 8.50 -10.03
N ALA A 116 -1.83 9.73 -9.61
CA ALA A 116 -0.93 10.57 -8.82
C ALA A 116 -1.39 10.70 -7.36
N THR A 117 -2.65 10.37 -7.06
CA THR A 117 -3.23 10.44 -5.72
C THR A 117 -3.72 9.07 -5.26
N SER A 118 -3.81 8.84 -3.94
CA SER A 118 -4.24 7.55 -3.38
C SER A 118 -5.63 7.13 -3.88
N GLU A 119 -6.57 8.08 -3.94
CA GLU A 119 -7.94 7.81 -4.37
C GLU A 119 -8.02 7.38 -5.84
N GLU A 120 -7.29 8.06 -6.73
CA GLU A 120 -7.19 7.69 -8.14
C GLU A 120 -6.56 6.30 -8.31
N ILE A 121 -5.49 6.02 -7.57
CA ILE A 121 -4.78 4.75 -7.61
C ILE A 121 -5.72 3.60 -7.21
N GLU A 122 -6.45 3.75 -6.09
CA GLU A 122 -7.37 2.72 -5.58
C GLU A 122 -8.55 2.49 -6.52
N THR A 123 -9.13 3.55 -7.06
CA THR A 123 -10.25 3.44 -8.02
C THR A 123 -9.81 2.79 -9.34
N ASN A 124 -8.63 3.15 -9.86
CA ASN A 124 -8.04 2.52 -11.04
C ASN A 124 -7.73 1.03 -10.78
N LEU A 125 -7.23 0.68 -9.60
CA LEU A 125 -6.98 -0.72 -9.25
C LEU A 125 -8.28 -1.53 -9.14
N ALA A 126 -9.32 -0.95 -8.54
CA ALA A 126 -10.63 -1.60 -8.42
C ALA A 126 -11.29 -1.82 -9.79
N THR A 127 -11.19 -0.83 -10.70
CA THR A 127 -11.71 -0.99 -12.07
C THR A 127 -10.94 -2.06 -12.84
N LEU A 128 -9.60 -2.11 -12.73
CA LEU A 128 -8.78 -3.16 -13.33
C LEU A 128 -9.16 -4.55 -12.80
N GLN A 129 -9.33 -4.72 -11.49
CA GLN A 129 -9.78 -5.98 -10.90
C GLN A 129 -11.15 -6.41 -11.43
N LYS A 130 -12.08 -5.46 -11.54
CA LYS A 130 -13.41 -5.73 -12.08
C LYS A 130 -13.32 -6.22 -13.52
N LEU A 131 -12.55 -5.53 -14.37
CA LEU A 131 -12.36 -5.93 -15.77
C LEU A 131 -11.73 -7.32 -15.89
N ILE A 132 -10.75 -7.65 -15.03
CA ILE A 132 -10.13 -8.98 -15.01
C ILE A 132 -11.14 -10.04 -14.58
N SER A 133 -11.97 -9.76 -13.58
CA SER A 133 -12.99 -10.67 -13.07
C SER A 133 -14.11 -10.91 -14.11
N ASP A 134 -14.55 -9.85 -14.78
CA ASP A 134 -15.55 -9.90 -15.85
C ASP A 134 -15.00 -10.71 -17.05
N ALA A 135 -13.76 -10.46 -17.47
CA ALA A 135 -13.11 -11.22 -18.53
C ALA A 135 -12.89 -12.70 -18.17
N ALA A 136 -12.60 -13.00 -16.91
CA ALA A 136 -12.49 -14.38 -16.43
C ALA A 136 -13.84 -15.10 -16.52
N ASN A 137 -14.94 -14.44 -16.12
CA ASN A 137 -16.29 -14.98 -16.23
C ASN A 137 -16.70 -15.20 -17.69
N GLU A 138 -16.46 -14.23 -18.57
CA GLU A 138 -16.76 -14.36 -20.00
C GLU A 138 -16.02 -15.54 -20.64
N LYS A 139 -14.73 -15.72 -20.29
CA LYS A 139 -13.96 -16.88 -20.76
C LYS A 139 -14.54 -18.20 -20.28
N THR A 140 -15.04 -18.26 -19.04
CA THR A 140 -15.71 -19.48 -18.54
C THR A 140 -17.05 -19.72 -19.24
N GLU A 141 -17.82 -18.69 -19.51
CA GLU A 141 -19.10 -18.81 -20.22
C GLU A 141 -18.90 -19.25 -21.67
N ALA A 142 -17.92 -18.67 -22.37
CA ALA A 142 -17.56 -19.08 -23.73
C ALA A 142 -17.09 -20.54 -23.78
N VAL A 143 -16.32 -21.00 -22.79
CA VAL A 143 -15.90 -22.41 -22.69
C VAL A 143 -17.08 -23.33 -22.37
N LEU A 144 -18.01 -22.92 -21.51
CA LEU A 144 -19.23 -23.67 -21.20
C LEU A 144 -20.19 -23.74 -22.41
N ALA A 145 -20.30 -22.67 -23.19
CA ALA A 145 -21.09 -22.63 -24.42
C ALA A 145 -20.45 -23.43 -25.57
N ALA A 146 -19.12 -23.44 -25.64
CA ALA A 146 -18.35 -24.22 -26.62
C ALA A 146 -18.14 -25.68 -26.21
N ALA A 147 -18.36 -26.02 -24.94
CA ALA A 147 -18.34 -27.41 -24.48
C ALA A 147 -19.39 -28.19 -25.28
N PRO A 148 -19.02 -29.29 -25.96
CA PRO A 148 -19.99 -30.08 -26.69
C PRO A 148 -21.02 -30.55 -25.67
N LYS A 149 -22.28 -30.08 -25.81
CA LYS A 149 -23.44 -30.63 -25.12
C LYS A 149 -23.28 -32.13 -25.25
N SER A 150 -22.88 -32.79 -24.17
CA SER A 150 -22.64 -34.22 -24.16
C SER A 150 -23.94 -34.81 -24.68
N ARG A 151 -23.90 -35.32 -25.92
CA ARG A 151 -25.02 -36.04 -26.51
C ARG A 151 -25.23 -37.19 -25.56
N GLY A 152 -26.21 -37.02 -24.66
CA GLY A 152 -26.46 -37.95 -23.59
C GLY A 152 -26.45 -39.34 -24.19
N MET A 153 -25.58 -40.19 -23.68
CA MET A 153 -25.62 -41.61 -24.00
C MET A 153 -27.09 -42.01 -23.81
N ALA A 154 -27.73 -42.49 -24.87
CA ALA A 154 -29.13 -42.90 -24.80
C ALA A 154 -29.28 -43.82 -23.57
N PRO A 155 -30.33 -43.65 -22.76
CA PRO A 155 -30.50 -44.46 -21.56
C PRO A 155 -30.40 -45.94 -21.93
N ASN A 156 -29.50 -46.65 -21.26
CA ASN A 156 -29.26 -48.06 -21.55
C ASN A 156 -30.55 -48.84 -21.28
N PRO A 157 -31.19 -49.49 -22.27
CA PRO A 157 -32.43 -50.21 -22.07
C PRO A 157 -32.30 -51.36 -21.07
N ALA A 158 -31.08 -51.85 -20.79
CA ALA A 158 -30.83 -52.85 -19.76
C ALA A 158 -31.05 -52.33 -18.32
N GLN A 159 -31.09 -51.01 -18.10
CA GLN A 159 -31.31 -50.42 -16.77
C GLN A 159 -32.79 -50.35 -16.37
N HIS A 160 -33.72 -50.61 -17.30
CA HIS A 160 -35.16 -50.69 -17.02
C HIS A 160 -35.68 -52.14 -16.96
N ALA A 161 -34.79 -53.14 -16.94
CA ALA A 161 -35.22 -54.49 -16.62
C ALA A 161 -35.79 -54.49 -15.19
N ALA A 162 -37.08 -54.81 -15.06
CA ALA A 162 -37.72 -54.98 -13.77
C ALA A 162 -36.86 -55.94 -12.91
N PRO A 163 -36.66 -55.65 -11.61
CA PRO A 163 -35.94 -56.57 -10.75
C PRO A 163 -36.61 -57.94 -10.86
N ALA A 164 -35.84 -58.96 -11.23
CA ALA A 164 -36.33 -60.33 -11.20
C ALA A 164 -36.85 -60.57 -9.78
N ARG A 165 -38.09 -61.05 -9.66
CA ARG A 165 -38.66 -61.43 -8.36
C ARG A 165 -37.69 -62.39 -7.69
N ASP A 166 -37.34 -62.08 -6.44
CA ASP A 166 -36.40 -62.90 -5.69
C ASP A 166 -37.02 -64.30 -5.53
N ALA A 167 -36.29 -65.35 -5.89
CA ALA A 167 -36.79 -66.72 -5.87
C ALA A 167 -37.26 -67.16 -4.46
N TYR A 168 -36.77 -66.47 -3.43
CA TYR A 168 -37.19 -66.66 -2.05
C TYR A 168 -38.60 -66.11 -1.76
N GLU A 169 -39.05 -65.03 -2.41
CA GLU A 169 -40.43 -64.53 -2.24
C GLU A 169 -41.45 -65.49 -2.86
N GLU A 170 -41.13 -66.07 -4.02
CA GLU A 170 -42.00 -67.03 -4.70
C GLU A 170 -42.11 -68.35 -3.90
N ALA A 171 -40.98 -68.83 -3.34
CA ALA A 171 -41.00 -70.00 -2.47
C ALA A 171 -41.75 -69.75 -1.15
N ALA A 172 -41.67 -68.54 -0.60
CA ALA A 172 -42.38 -68.19 0.64
C ALA A 172 -43.90 -68.16 0.45
N GLU A 173 -44.40 -67.66 -0.70
CA GLU A 173 -45.84 -67.72 -1.04
C GLU A 173 -46.34 -69.17 -1.19
N ILE A 174 -45.51 -70.08 -1.69
CA ILE A 174 -45.89 -71.49 -1.86
C ILE A 174 -45.88 -72.25 -0.52
N ILE A 175 -45.02 -71.85 0.42
CA ILE A 175 -44.85 -72.55 1.71
C ILE A 175 -45.78 -71.99 2.79
N PHE A 176 -46.10 -70.69 2.76
CA PHE A 176 -46.86 -70.01 3.81
C PHE A 176 -48.17 -69.35 3.33
N GLY A 177 -48.51 -69.44 2.03
CA GLY A 177 -49.75 -68.92 1.43
C GLY A 177 -50.92 -69.88 1.51
#